data_AF-A0AAW4VDQ3-F1
#
_entry.id   AF-A0AAW4VDQ3-F1
#
_cell.length_a   1.000
_cell.length_b   1.000
_cell.length_c   1.000
_cell.angle_alpha   90.00
_cell.angle_beta   90.00
_cell.angle_gamma   90.00
#
_symmetry.space_group_name_H-M   'P 1'
#
loop_
_entity.id
_entity.type
_entity.pdbx_description
1 polymer ?
#
loop_
_entity_poly.entity_id
_entity_poly.type
_entity_poly.pdbx_seq_one_letter_code
_entity_poly.pdbx_strand_id
1 'polypeptide(L)'
;MQLTETVKLYPNKYQTELIKATMTEYISTVNHLVLDAINGRAITKITTADVNAILPSALCNQCIRDAKSIIRKYNKALKNSNTQVRLPVLKKMCCYINNQNFRINDDCISFP
;
A
#
# COMPACT_ATOMS: atom_id res chain seq x y z
N MET A 1 0.93 19.49 -25.52
CA MET A 1 2.11 19.21 -24.69
C MET A 1 1.77 18.06 -23.77
N GLN A 2 2.37 16.89 -23.97
CA GLN A 2 2.16 15.75 -23.09
C GLN A 2 3.10 15.90 -21.89
N LEU A 3 2.53 16.05 -20.68
CA LEU A 3 3.28 16.26 -19.43
C LEU A 3 3.67 14.95 -18.74
N THR A 4 3.13 13.82 -19.20
CA THR A 4 3.30 12.50 -18.58
C THR A 4 3.66 11.43 -19.60
N GLU A 5 4.72 10.70 -19.28
CA GLU A 5 5.24 9.57 -20.05
C GLU A 5 4.94 8.27 -19.28
N THR A 6 4.48 7.23 -19.98
CA THR A 6 4.28 5.91 -19.36
C THR A 6 5.46 5.02 -19.69
N VAL A 7 6.24 4.67 -18.67
CA VAL A 7 7.40 3.78 -18.82
C VAL A 7 7.06 2.39 -18.32
N LYS A 8 7.39 1.37 -19.10
CA LYS A 8 7.33 -0.04 -18.69
C LYS A 8 8.74 -0.53 -18.40
N LEU A 9 8.98 -0.95 -17.16
CA LEU A 9 10.27 -1.51 -16.73
C LEU A 9 10.26 -3.03 -16.87
N TYR A 10 11.40 -3.59 -17.27
CA TYR A 10 11.63 -5.03 -17.37
C TYR A 10 12.66 -5.44 -16.31
N PRO A 11 12.24 -5.85 -15.11
CA PRO A 11 13.16 -6.20 -14.05
C PRO A 11 13.92 -7.49 -14.38
N ASN A 12 15.18 -7.56 -13.97
CA ASN A 12 15.92 -8.81 -13.96
C ASN A 12 15.39 -9.76 -12.86
N LYS A 13 15.94 -10.99 -12.78
CA LYS A 13 15.47 -12.00 -11.82
C LYS A 13 15.54 -11.51 -10.38
N TYR A 14 16.66 -10.92 -9.97
CA TYR A 14 16.87 -10.39 -8.63
C TYR A 14 15.88 -9.26 -8.30
N GLN A 15 15.73 -8.29 -9.21
CA GLN A 15 14.77 -7.19 -9.05
C GLN A 15 13.32 -7.70 -8.97
N THR A 16 12.98 -8.73 -9.75
CA THR A 16 11.66 -9.36 -9.71
C THR A 16 11.37 -9.99 -8.36
N GLU A 17 12.34 -10.70 -7.78
CA GLU A 17 12.23 -11.30 -6.45
C GLU A 17 12.07 -10.22 -5.38
N LEU A 18 12.86 -9.14 -5.44
CA LEU A 18 12.74 -8.00 -4.54
C LEU A 18 11.37 -7.33 -4.62
N ILE A 19 10.87 -7.05 -5.83
CA ILE A 19 9.55 -6.47 -6.06
C ILE A 19 8.45 -7.38 -5.48
N LYS A 20 8.55 -8.70 -5.70
CA LYS A 20 7.58 -9.67 -5.16
C LYS A 20 7.59 -9.68 -3.64
N ALA A 21 8.75 -9.65 -3.01
CA ALA A 21 8.89 -9.57 -1.56
C ALA A 21 8.25 -8.28 -1.02
N THR A 22 8.59 -7.12 -1.63
CA THR A 22 8.00 -5.83 -1.26
C THR A 22 6.48 -5.80 -1.43
N MET A 23 5.93 -6.34 -2.53
CA MET A 23 4.48 -6.40 -2.75
C MET A 23 3.77 -7.34 -1.78
N THR A 24 4.43 -8.44 -1.39
CA THR A 24 3.88 -9.38 -0.39
C THR A 24 3.82 -8.73 0.98
N GLU A 25 4.90 -8.07 1.38
CA GLU A 25 4.97 -7.31 2.63
C GLU A 25 3.93 -6.19 2.64
N TYR A 26 3.80 -5.44 1.54
CA TYR A 26 2.77 -4.39 1.39
C TYR A 26 1.35 -4.91 1.65
N ILE A 27 0.97 -6.00 0.99
CA ILE A 27 -0.36 -6.62 1.18
C ILE A 27 -0.54 -7.04 2.63
N SER A 28 0.48 -7.70 3.20
CA SER A 28 0.47 -8.16 4.59
C SER A 28 0.26 -6.99 5.55
N THR A 29 1.05 -5.93 5.43
CA THR A 29 0.97 -4.73 6.25
C THR A 29 -0.41 -4.08 6.18
N VAL A 30 -0.98 -3.89 4.98
CA VAL A 30 -2.32 -3.30 4.86
C VAL A 30 -3.38 -4.17 5.51
N ASN A 31 -3.36 -5.48 5.25
CA ASN A 31 -4.34 -6.40 5.81
C ASN A 31 -4.23 -6.47 7.35
N HIS A 32 -3.02 -6.43 7.91
CA HIS A 32 -2.80 -6.34 9.35
C HIS A 32 -3.33 -5.03 9.94
N LEU A 33 -3.04 -3.89 9.32
CA LEU A 33 -3.57 -2.59 9.78
C LEU A 33 -5.10 -2.53 9.75
N VAL A 34 -5.71 -3.15 8.73
CA VAL A 34 -7.16 -3.26 8.63
C VAL A 34 -7.71 -4.17 9.75
N LEU A 35 -7.07 -5.31 10.01
CA LEU A 35 -7.47 -6.22 11.09
C LEU A 35 -7.38 -5.53 12.47
N ASP A 36 -6.26 -4.88 12.76
CA ASP A 36 -6.06 -4.09 13.97
C ASP A 36 -7.16 -3.06 14.18
N ALA A 37 -7.54 -2.35 13.10
CA ALA A 37 -8.56 -1.32 13.15
C ALA A 37 -9.95 -1.89 13.47
N ILE A 38 -10.29 -3.06 12.93
CA ILE A 38 -11.54 -3.76 13.24
C ILE A 38 -11.54 -4.29 14.68
N ASN A 39 -10.37 -4.64 15.22
CA ASN A 39 -10.21 -5.07 16.61
C ASN A 39 -10.14 -3.89 17.62
N GLY A 40 -10.44 -2.67 17.18
CA GLY A 40 -10.58 -1.50 18.06
C GLY A 40 -9.39 -0.55 18.09
N ARG A 41 -8.32 -0.80 17.32
CA ARG A 41 -7.20 0.14 17.21
C ARG A 41 -7.61 1.38 16.41
N ALA A 42 -7.35 2.57 16.94
CA ALA A 42 -7.69 3.82 16.25
C ALA A 42 -6.76 4.08 15.04
N ILE A 43 -7.16 3.60 13.86
CA ILE A 43 -6.39 3.74 12.61
C ILE A 43 -6.07 5.19 12.22
N THR A 44 -6.89 6.16 12.67
CA THR A 44 -6.69 7.58 12.38
C THR A 44 -5.39 8.13 12.95
N LYS A 45 -4.91 7.56 14.07
CA LYS A 45 -3.71 7.99 14.79
C LYS A 45 -2.43 7.23 14.38
N ILE A 46 -2.55 6.21 13.53
CA ILE A 46 -1.41 5.41 13.08
C ILE A 46 -0.51 6.26 12.16
N THR A 47 0.76 6.29 12.50
CA THR A 47 1.86 6.90 11.76
C THR A 47 2.84 5.82 11.28
N THR A 48 3.84 6.18 10.48
CA THR A 48 4.87 5.22 10.03
C THR A 48 5.70 4.65 11.16
N ALA A 49 5.87 5.38 12.27
CA ALA A 49 6.58 4.88 13.45
C ALA A 49 5.83 3.72 14.13
N ASP A 50 4.51 3.63 13.94
CA ASP A 50 3.67 2.58 14.50
C ASP A 50 3.60 1.32 13.63
N VAL A 51 4.20 1.37 12.43
CA VAL A 51 4.17 0.29 11.44
C VAL A 51 5.51 -0.43 11.43
N ASN A 52 5.52 -1.63 12.02
CA ASN A 52 6.65 -2.54 11.93
C ASN A 52 6.52 -3.39 10.66
N ALA A 53 7.09 -2.92 9.56
CA ALA A 53 7.10 -3.61 8.27
C ALA A 53 8.46 -3.46 7.60
N ILE A 54 8.87 -4.47 6.84
CA ILE A 54 10.11 -4.42 6.04
C ILE A 54 9.83 -3.65 4.73
N LEU A 55 9.42 -2.39 4.89
CA LEU A 55 9.05 -1.49 3.80
C LEU A 55 9.68 -0.11 3.99
N PRO A 56 10.08 0.56 2.90
CA PRO A 56 10.41 1.98 2.93
C PRO A 56 9.27 2.82 3.51
N SER A 57 9.62 3.90 4.20
CA SER A 57 8.64 4.81 4.83
C SER A 57 7.56 5.31 3.86
N ALA A 58 7.91 5.55 2.59
CA ALA A 58 6.95 5.93 1.55
C ALA A 58 5.87 4.86 1.31
N LEU A 59 6.25 3.59 1.34
CA LEU A 59 5.34 2.45 1.21
C LEU A 59 4.54 2.20 2.50
N CYS A 60 5.15 2.32 3.68
CA CYS A 60 4.41 2.28 4.95
C CYS A 60 3.31 3.35 5.00
N ASN A 61 3.64 4.58 4.59
CA ASN A 61 2.70 5.68 4.47
C ASN A 61 1.54 5.34 3.53
N GLN A 62 1.81 4.71 2.39
CA GLN A 62 0.74 4.28 1.49
C GLN A 62 -0.09 3.16 2.12
N CYS A 63 0.52 2.20 2.82
CA CYS A 63 -0.21 1.14 3.50
C CYS A 63 -1.24 1.70 4.49
N ILE A 64 -0.85 2.70 5.29
CA ILE A 64 -1.75 3.40 6.22
C ILE A 64 -2.91 4.07 5.48
N ARG A 65 -2.64 4.74 4.35
CA ARG A 65 -3.69 5.39 3.53
C ARG A 65 -4.67 4.37 2.97
N ASP A 66 -4.17 3.27 2.43
CA ASP A 66 -4.98 2.21 1.86
C ASP A 66 -5.84 1.53 2.93
N ALA A 67 -5.26 1.22 4.08
CA ALA A 67 -5.99 0.68 5.23
C ALA A 67 -7.11 1.62 5.70
N LYS A 68 -6.82 2.93 5.84
CA LYS A 68 -7.83 3.96 6.16
C LYS A 68 -8.97 3.99 5.13
N SER A 69 -8.64 3.87 3.84
CA SER A 69 -9.61 3.84 2.75
C SER A 69 -10.51 2.61 2.81
N ILE A 70 -9.93 1.43 3.08
CA ILE A 70 -10.66 0.16 3.25
C ILE A 70 -11.63 0.26 4.43
N ILE A 71 -11.16 0.69 5.60
CA ILE A 71 -12.00 0.85 6.79
C ILE A 71 -13.13 1.84 6.56
N ARG A 72 -12.86 2.97 5.89
CA ARG A 72 -13.90 3.94 5.54
C ARG A 72 -14.97 3.34 4.62
N LYS A 73 -14.57 2.58 3.59
CA LYS A 73 -15.50 1.90 2.67
C LYS A 73 -16.31 0.83 3.40
N TYR A 74 -15.66 0.05 4.25
CA TYR A 74 -16.29 -0.97 5.08
C TYR A 74 -17.35 -0.36 6.02
N ASN A 75 -16.99 0.68 6.79
CA ASN A 75 -17.91 1.36 7.70
C ASN A 75 -19.08 2.01 6.96
N LYS A 76 -18.86 2.57 5.76
CA LYS A 76 -19.93 3.10 4.92
C LYS A 76 -20.90 2.01 4.47
N ALA A 77 -20.38 0.85 4.07
CA ALA A 77 -21.20 -0.29 3.69
C ALA A 77 -21.99 -0.84 4.87
N LEU A 78 -21.38 -0.93 6.06
CA LEU A 78 -22.03 -1.39 7.28
C LEU A 78 -23.21 -0.48 7.69
N LYS A 79 -23.06 0.84 7.56
CA LYS A 79 -24.15 1.79 7.85
C LYS A 79 -25.34 1.67 6.88
N ASN A 80 -25.11 1.22 5.66
CA ASN A 80 -26.11 1.18 4.60
C ASN A 80 -26.71 -0.22 4.39
N SER A 81 -26.31 -1.21 5.19
CA SER A 81 -26.68 -2.62 5.00
C SER A 81 -27.29 -3.19 6.27
N ASN A 82 -28.45 -3.84 6.12
CA ASN A 82 -29.06 -4.65 7.19
C ASN A 82 -28.50 -6.08 7.24
N THR A 83 -27.48 -6.37 6.43
CA THR A 83 -26.84 -7.70 6.29
C THR A 83 -25.36 -7.65 6.61
N GLN A 84 -24.78 -8.82 6.89
CA GLN A 84 -23.37 -8.97 7.19
C GLN A 84 -22.48 -8.48 6.05
N VAL A 85 -21.69 -7.44 6.32
CA VAL A 85 -20.73 -6.88 5.36
C VAL A 85 -19.39 -7.59 5.49
N ARG A 86 -18.85 -8.07 4.37
CA ARG A 86 -17.53 -8.71 4.35
C ARG A 86 -16.41 -7.66 4.36
N LEU A 87 -15.42 -7.87 5.24
CA LEU A 87 -14.21 -7.06 5.29
C LEU A 87 -13.37 -7.25 4.01
N PRO A 88 -13.03 -6.18 3.27
CA PRO A 88 -12.16 -6.28 2.11
C PRO A 88 -10.73 -6.66 2.52
N VAL A 89 -10.09 -7.52 1.73
CA VAL A 89 -8.71 -7.98 1.92
C VAL A 89 -7.96 -7.82 0.61
N LEU A 90 -6.76 -7.24 0.64
CA LEU A 90 -5.90 -7.14 -0.53
C LEU A 90 -5.32 -8.53 -0.86
N LYS A 91 -5.38 -8.88 -2.15
CA LYS A 91 -4.90 -10.17 -2.67
C LYS A 91 -3.98 -10.03 -3.89
N LYS A 92 -4.05 -8.91 -4.60
CA LYS A 92 -3.30 -8.68 -5.82
C LYS A 92 -1.94 -8.10 -5.46
N MET A 93 -0.87 -8.71 -5.98
CA MET A 93 0.51 -8.21 -5.87
C MET A 93 0.66 -6.90 -6.64
N CYS A 94 0.34 -5.80 -5.96
CA CYS A 94 0.60 -4.45 -6.41
C CYS A 94 0.90 -3.55 -5.21
N CYS A 95 1.77 -2.59 -5.43
CA CYS A 95 2.03 -1.50 -4.50
C CYS A 95 1.96 -0.18 -5.27
N TYR A 96 1.47 0.86 -4.62
CA TYR A 96 1.40 2.20 -5.20
C TYR A 96 2.37 3.10 -4.45
N ILE A 97 3.21 3.82 -5.19
CA ILE A 97 4.14 4.78 -4.64
C ILE A 97 3.86 6.09 -5.33
N ASN A 98 3.43 7.09 -4.56
CA ASN A 98 3.45 8.47 -5.00
C ASN A 98 4.67 9.13 -4.37
N ASN A 99 5.75 9.22 -5.12
CA ASN A 99 7.00 9.84 -4.68
C ASN A 99 7.46 10.83 -5.75
N GLN A 100 7.60 12.09 -5.35
CA GLN A 100 8.08 13.16 -6.23
C GLN A 100 9.61 13.18 -6.33
N ASN A 101 10.31 12.49 -5.44
CA ASN A 101 11.76 12.55 -5.31
C ASN A 101 12.48 11.44 -6.10
N PHE A 102 11.97 11.00 -7.25
CA PHE A 102 12.66 10.01 -8.06
C PHE A 102 13.77 10.64 -8.91
N ARG A 103 14.78 9.85 -9.28
CA ARG A 103 15.80 10.24 -10.27
C ARG A 103 15.77 9.26 -11.42
N ILE A 104 15.82 9.78 -12.65
CA ILE A 104 16.01 8.98 -13.86
C ILE A 104 17.50 9.09 -14.21
N ASN A 105 18.16 7.95 -14.22
CA ASN A 105 19.52 7.78 -14.74
C ASN A 105 19.44 6.99 -16.06
N ASP A 106 20.55 6.88 -16.78
CA ASP A 106 20.57 6.24 -18.11
C ASP A 106 19.98 4.82 -18.11
N ASP A 107 20.30 4.00 -17.09
CA ASP A 107 19.89 2.60 -17.02
C ASP A 107 18.90 2.29 -15.88
N CYS A 108 18.51 3.28 -15.07
CA CYS A 108 17.65 3.02 -13.92
C CYS A 108 16.81 4.21 -13.47
N ILE A 109 15.70 3.91 -12.78
CA ILE A 109 14.92 4.87 -12.02
C ILE A 109 15.15 4.57 -10.55
N SER A 110 15.66 5.53 -9.79
CA SER A 110 15.88 5.40 -8.36
C SER A 110 14.88 6.22 -7.55
N PHE A 111 14.48 5.65 -6.41
CA PHE A 111 13.65 6.31 -5.41
C PHE A 111 14.48 6.41 -4.11
N PRO A 112 14.38 7.51 -3.35
CA PRO A 112 14.99 7.63 -2.02
C PRO A 112 14.38 6.68 -1.00
#